data_AF-A0A0P9NRQ6-F1
#
_entry.id   AF-A0A0P9NRQ6-F1
#
_cell.length_a   1.000
_cell.length_b   1.000
_cell.length_c   1.000
_cell.angle_alpha   90.00
_cell.angle_beta   90.00
_cell.angle_gamma   90.00
#
_symmetry.space_group_name_H-M   'P 1'
#
loop_
_entity.id
_entity.type
_entity.pdbx_description
1 polymer ?
#
loop_
_entity_poly.entity_id
_entity_poly.type
_entity_poly.pdbx_seq_one_letter_code
_entity_poly.pdbx_strand_id
1 'polypeptide(L)'
;MVSETSELLVALDKLILSLKSTGKTGPAQFFAKKSIELQAGGTADAAIQGLSTCIAIAQYGDFTFSEERLLEAVVAAASRSRN
;
A
#
# COMPACT_ATOMS: atom_id res chain seq x y z
N MET A 1 -15.19 -7.02 14.48
CA MET A 1 -14.66 -5.73 13.97
C MET A 1 -13.27 -6.01 13.43
N VAL A 2 -13.11 -6.05 12.11
CA VAL A 2 -11.77 -6.05 11.50
C VAL A 2 -11.27 -4.62 11.64
N SER A 3 -10.19 -4.40 12.37
CA SER A 3 -9.62 -3.06 12.53
C SER A 3 -9.26 -2.51 11.14
N GLU A 4 -9.51 -1.23 10.86
CA GLU A 4 -9.24 -0.67 9.52
C GLU A 4 -7.78 -0.84 9.08
N THR A 5 -6.85 -0.87 10.04
CA THR A 5 -5.44 -1.24 9.85
C THR A 5 -5.28 -2.63 9.24
N SER A 6 -6.11 -3.61 9.61
CA SER A 6 -6.10 -4.96 9.04
C SER A 6 -6.56 -4.97 7.58
N GLU A 7 -7.56 -4.14 7.20
CA GLU A 7 -7.94 -3.99 5.78
C GLU A 7 -6.82 -3.38 4.96
N LEU A 8 -6.14 -2.36 5.49
CA LEU A 8 -4.99 -1.72 4.85
C LEU A 8 -3.83 -2.70 4.67
N LEU A 9 -3.51 -3.51 5.67
CA LEU A 9 -2.46 -4.53 5.59
C LEU A 9 -2.79 -5.60 4.53
N VAL A 10 -4.05 -6.05 4.46
CA VAL A 10 -4.49 -7.01 3.44
C VAL A 10 -4.40 -6.41 2.03
N ALA A 11 -4.76 -5.14 1.86
CA ALA A 11 -4.65 -4.45 0.57
C ALA A 11 -3.16 -4.32 0.16
N LEU A 12 -2.29 -3.98 1.10
CA LEU A 12 -0.84 -3.91 0.87
C LEU A 12 -0.25 -5.26 0.45
N ASP A 13 -0.59 -6.34 1.14
CA ASP A 13 -0.07 -7.67 0.80
C ASP A 13 -0.45 -8.09 -0.62
N LYS A 14 -1.70 -7.83 -1.03
CA LYS A 14 -2.15 -8.12 -2.41
C LYS A 14 -1.37 -7.31 -3.44
N LEU A 15 -1.18 -6.01 -3.20
CA LEU A 15 -0.40 -5.15 -4.09
C LEU A 15 1.07 -5.62 -4.17
N ILE A 16 1.70 -5.90 -3.03
CA ILE A 16 3.09 -6.36 -2.95
C ILE A 16 3.27 -7.67 -3.71
N LEU A 17 2.35 -8.63 -3.55
CA LEU A 17 2.40 -9.91 -4.26
C LEU A 17 2.28 -9.72 -5.78
N SER A 18 1.34 -8.88 -6.22
CA SER A 18 1.18 -8.56 -7.64
C SER A 18 2.45 -7.94 -8.23
N LEU A 19 3.00 -6.90 -7.58
CA LEU A 19 4.21 -6.22 -8.02
C LEU A 19 5.42 -7.16 -8.07
N LYS A 20 5.56 -8.05 -7.09
CA LYS A 20 6.64 -9.07 -7.10
C LYS A 20 6.48 -10.04 -8.27
N SER A 21 5.24 -10.47 -8.55
CA SER A 21 4.95 -11.41 -9.64
C SER A 21 5.26 -10.84 -11.03
N THR A 22 5.19 -9.52 -11.19
CA THR A 22 5.51 -8.82 -12.44
C THR A 22 6.95 -8.28 -12.49
N GLY A 23 7.79 -8.62 -11.50
CA GLY A 23 9.19 -8.19 -11.46
C GLY A 23 9.43 -6.76 -11.00
N LYS A 24 8.39 -6.04 -10.53
CA LYS A 24 8.45 -4.66 -10.02
C LYS A 24 8.96 -4.61 -8.58
N THR A 25 10.19 -5.11 -8.39
CA THR A 25 10.81 -5.28 -7.08
C THR A 25 10.99 -3.96 -6.32
N GLY A 26 11.29 -2.85 -7.00
CA GLY A 26 11.43 -1.52 -6.39
C GLY A 26 10.13 -1.04 -5.73
N PRO A 27 9.03 -0.88 -6.48
CA PRO A 27 7.72 -0.57 -5.91
C PRO A 27 7.30 -1.56 -4.81
N ALA A 28 7.49 -2.87 -5.02
CA ALA A 28 7.16 -3.88 -4.03
C ALA A 28 7.91 -3.69 -2.70
N GLN A 29 9.20 -3.34 -2.73
CA GLN A 29 10.00 -3.06 -1.54
C GLN A 29 9.53 -1.81 -0.80
N PHE A 30 9.15 -0.76 -1.54
CA PHE A 30 8.56 0.46 -0.96
C PHE A 30 7.31 0.13 -0.15
N PHE A 31 6.36 -0.62 -0.73
CA PHE A 31 5.12 -1.00 -0.03
C PHE A 31 5.36 -1.98 1.13
N ALA A 32 6.32 -2.91 0.98
CA ALA A 32 6.68 -3.82 2.07
C ALA A 32 7.24 -3.06 3.28
N LYS A 33 8.09 -2.04 3.05
CA LYS A 33 8.59 -1.17 4.12
C LYS A 33 7.44 -0.44 4.83
N LYS A 34 6.48 0.09 4.07
CA LYS A 34 5.28 0.75 4.64
C LYS A 34 4.43 -0.20 5.47
N SER A 35 4.29 -1.46 5.04
CA SER A 35 3.58 -2.50 5.82
C SER A 35 4.25 -2.76 7.18
N ILE A 36 5.59 -2.83 7.22
CA ILE A 36 6.34 -2.98 8.48
C ILE A 36 6.17 -1.75 9.38
N GLU A 37 6.25 -0.53 8.80
CA GLU A 37 6.04 0.73 9.54
C GLU A 37 4.64 0.83 10.16
N LEU A 38 3.61 0.28 9.51
CA LEU A 38 2.24 0.20 10.06
C LEU A 38 2.15 -0.76 11.25
N GLN A 39 2.85 -1.89 11.20
CA GLN A 39 2.84 -2.89 12.26
C GLN A 39 3.69 -2.47 13.47
N ALA A 40 4.69 -1.60 13.27
CA ALA A 40 5.58 -1.12 14.31
C ALA A 40 4.94 -0.12 15.30
N GLY A 41 3.70 0.34 15.06
CA GLY A 41 2.90 1.18 15.96
C GLY A 41 3.36 2.64 16.05
N GLY A 42 4.66 2.91 16.21
CA GLY A 42 5.21 4.27 16.36
C GLY A 42 5.30 5.09 15.06
N THR A 43 5.19 4.43 13.91
CA THR A 43 5.30 5.06 12.57
C THR A 43 4.04 4.88 11.73
N ALA A 44 2.96 4.39 12.33
CA ALA A 44 1.74 4.03 11.61
C ALA A 44 1.10 5.25 10.91
N ASP A 45 0.94 6.38 11.60
CA ASP A 45 0.39 7.60 11.00
C ASP A 45 1.19 8.10 9.79
N ALA A 46 2.52 8.13 9.89
CA ALA A 46 3.39 8.55 8.79
C ALA A 46 3.31 7.58 7.61
N ALA A 47 3.16 6.27 7.87
CA ALA A 47 2.95 5.26 6.85
C ALA A 47 1.58 5.41 6.18
N ILE A 48 0.50 5.62 6.96
CA ILE A 48 -0.86 5.86 6.45
C ILE A 48 -0.89 7.12 5.57
N GLN A 49 -0.28 8.22 6.03
CA GLN A 49 -0.21 9.47 5.28
C GLN A 49 0.54 9.28 3.95
N GLY A 50 1.69 8.58 3.98
CA GLY A 50 2.43 8.25 2.77
C GLY A 50 1.62 7.39 1.80
N LEU A 51 0.89 6.39 2.30
CA LEU A 51 0.07 5.50 1.48
C LEU A 51 -1.18 6.20 0.90
N SER A 52 -1.79 7.13 1.64
CA SER A 52 -2.95 7.88 1.16
C SER A 52 -2.63 8.87 0.03
N THR A 53 -1.35 9.15 -0.22
CA THR A 53 -0.90 10.14 -1.22
C THR A 53 -0.04 9.53 -2.33
N CYS A 54 0.33 8.26 -2.25
CA CYS A 54 1.28 7.64 -3.17
C CYS A 54 0.69 7.15 -4.49
N ILE A 55 -0.49 7.62 -4.91
CA ILE A 55 -1.13 7.14 -6.15
C ILE A 55 -0.29 7.44 -7.40
N ALA A 56 0.49 8.52 -7.36
CA ALA A 56 1.39 8.91 -8.44
C ALA A 56 2.50 7.87 -8.71
N ILE A 57 2.81 6.96 -7.78
CA ILE A 57 3.85 5.94 -7.98
C ILE A 57 3.50 4.96 -9.12
N ALA A 58 2.21 4.76 -9.42
CA ALA A 58 1.79 3.95 -10.56
C ALA A 58 2.28 4.51 -11.90
N GLN A 59 2.30 5.85 -12.03
CA GLN A 59 2.73 6.54 -13.25
C GLN A 59 4.22 6.36 -13.55
N TYR A 60 5.04 6.16 -12.51
CA TYR A 60 6.48 5.97 -12.62
C TYR A 60 6.91 4.50 -12.48
N GLY A 61 6.02 3.63 -12.03
CA GLY A 61 6.29 2.24 -11.69
C GLY A 61 5.93 1.22 -12.77
N ASP A 62 5.43 1.68 -13.93
CA ASP A 62 4.95 0.85 -15.05
C ASP A 62 3.86 -0.14 -14.63
N PHE A 63 2.92 0.30 -13.79
CA PHE A 63 1.90 -0.57 -13.20
C PHE A 63 0.94 -1.03 -14.31
N THR A 64 0.60 -2.32 -14.27
CA THR A 64 -0.51 -2.84 -15.07
C THR A 64 -1.82 -2.32 -14.53
N PHE A 65 -2.87 -2.32 -15.36
CA PHE A 65 -4.22 -1.94 -14.94
C PHE A 65 -4.66 -2.62 -13.64
N SER A 66 -4.36 -3.91 -13.47
CA SER A 66 -4.68 -4.66 -12.25
C SER A 66 -3.90 -4.16 -11.03
N GLU A 67 -2.63 -3.80 -11.19
CA GLU A 67 -1.80 -3.26 -10.11
C GLU A 67 -2.23 -1.84 -9.72
N GLU A 68 -2.67 -1.03 -10.68
CA GLU A 68 -3.25 0.29 -10.40
C GLU A 68 -4.52 0.16 -9.57
N ARG A 69 -5.43 -0.77 -9.89
CA ARG A 69 -6.63 -1.00 -9.06
C ARG A 69 -6.28 -1.46 -7.65
N LEU A 70 -5.24 -2.27 -7.49
CA LEU A 70 -4.76 -2.68 -6.17
C LEU A 70 -4.16 -1.48 -5.40
N LEU A 71 -3.46 -0.59 -6.08
CA LEU A 71 -2.95 0.65 -5.50
C LEU A 71 -4.09 1.59 -5.07
N GLU A 72 -5.12 1.77 -5.91
CA GLU A 72 -6.32 2.52 -5.55
C GLU A 72 -6.98 1.98 -4.28
N ALA A 73 -7.07 0.66 -4.13
CA ALA A 73 -7.60 0.02 -2.94
C ALA A 73 -6.75 0.29 -1.69
N VAL A 74 -5.42 0.29 -1.82
CA VAL A 74 -4.49 0.67 -0.73
C VAL A 74 -4.69 2.13 -0.33
N VAL A 75 -4.76 3.04 -1.30
CA VAL A 75 -4.96 4.48 -1.06
C VAL A 75 -6.30 4.75 -0.38
N ALA A 76 -7.36 4.06 -0.83
CA ALA A 76 -8.70 4.18 -0.25
C ALA A 76 -8.75 3.61 1.18
N ALA A 77 -8.11 2.46 1.45
CA ALA A 77 -8.01 1.91 2.80
C ALA A 77 -7.20 2.82 3.72
N ALA A 78 -6.08 3.36 3.26
CA ALA A 78 -5.26 4.29 4.04
C ALA A 78 -6.01 5.59 4.35
N SER A 79 -6.79 6.10 3.39
CA SER A 79 -7.60 7.31 3.59
C SER A 79 -8.71 7.10 4.63
N ARG A 80 -9.29 5.90 4.70
CA ARG A 80 -10.29 5.52 5.72
C ARG A 80 -9.67 5.39 7.10
N SER A 81 -8.51 4.72 7.21
CA SER A 81 -7.80 4.52 8.49
C SER A 81 -7.29 5.81 9.17
N ARG A 82 -7.47 6.96 8.53
CA ARG A 82 -7.12 8.30 9.04
C ARG A 82 -8.34 9.05 9.62
N ASN A 83 -9.56 8.63 9.28
CA ASN A 83 -10.82 9.18 9.79
C ASN A 83 -11.32 8.40 11.01
#